data_AF-A0A960R6D5-F1
#
_entry.id   AF-A0A960R6D5-F1
#
_cell.length_a   1.000
_cell.length_b   1.000
_cell.length_c   1.000
_cell.angle_alpha   90.00
_cell.angle_beta   90.00
_cell.angle_gamma   90.00
#
_symmetry.space_group_name_H-M   'P 1'
#
loop_
_entity.id
_entity.type
_entity.pdbx_description
1 polymer ?
#
loop_
_entity_poly.entity_id
_entity_poly.type
_entity_poly.pdbx_seq_one_letter_code
_entity_poly.pdbx_strand_id
1 'polypeptide(L)'
;MALRSLFFPIVILASLWVSTLPAEEGNARIPKFPDDLERWLSIMKAHGYSKKEMSAATGLREEDIPSADQISTFHFPKNRLRTLPYPGGRHPRIGFLDGAVNPQRETKVSIFLPWNPKDYVVADIPEAIWWNRDSAETADRKGRELLYLAHTHVPTYWERQGIRLEPLEWKLLPDQEGWEMERRLPNGVTYGTRVMAKVDRVEMEQWITNGTPQPLTGLNVQNCVMLKGAPEFAAQSNGNKIFSPPYAACHDEAGKRWVITAWEPCQRTWGNEA
;
A
#
# COMPACT_ATOMS: atom_id res chain seq x y z
N MET A 1 -10.34 -47.19 -65.96
CA MET A 1 -10.07 -45.75 -66.18
C MET A 1 -9.55 -45.19 -64.87
N ALA A 2 -8.30 -44.73 -64.86
CA ALA A 2 -7.47 -44.57 -63.67
C ALA A 2 -7.94 -43.46 -62.72
N LEU A 3 -8.09 -43.76 -61.42
CA LEU A 3 -8.12 -42.76 -60.36
C LEU A 3 -6.83 -42.83 -59.56
N ARG A 4 -6.08 -41.72 -59.59
CA ARG A 4 -4.81 -41.51 -58.89
C ARG A 4 -5.07 -41.41 -57.38
N SER A 5 -4.35 -42.23 -56.61
CA SER A 5 -4.23 -42.11 -55.15
C SER A 5 -3.31 -40.93 -54.80
N LEU A 6 -3.85 -39.89 -54.18
CA LEU A 6 -3.09 -38.81 -53.55
C LEU A 6 -2.99 -39.10 -52.04
N PHE A 7 -1.81 -39.51 -51.59
CA PHE A 7 -1.46 -39.56 -50.18
C PHE A 7 -1.05 -38.15 -49.73
N PHE A 8 -1.80 -37.55 -48.80
CA PHE A 8 -1.36 -36.41 -48.01
C PHE A 8 -0.88 -36.92 -46.64
N PRO A 9 0.37 -36.68 -46.23
CA PRO A 9 0.77 -36.95 -44.85
C PRO A 9 0.14 -35.89 -43.94
N ILE A 10 -0.69 -36.35 -42.98
CA ILE A 10 -1.16 -35.52 -41.87
C ILE A 10 0.04 -35.32 -40.94
N VAL A 11 0.63 -34.13 -40.95
CA VAL A 11 1.59 -33.70 -39.93
C VAL A 11 0.77 -33.25 -38.72
N ILE A 12 0.71 -34.09 -37.69
CA ILE A 12 0.17 -33.70 -36.38
C ILE A 12 1.24 -32.85 -35.70
N LEU A 13 1.12 -31.52 -35.82
CA LEU A 13 1.84 -30.58 -34.97
C LEU A 13 1.22 -30.64 -33.57
N ALA A 14 1.85 -31.41 -32.67
CA ALA A 14 1.58 -31.32 -31.25
C ALA A 14 2.07 -29.95 -30.73
N SER A 15 1.17 -28.99 -30.66
CA SER A 15 1.42 -27.73 -29.95
C SER A 15 1.47 -28.04 -28.45
N LEU A 16 2.69 -28.13 -27.93
CA LEU A 16 2.95 -28.06 -26.49
C LEU A 16 2.53 -26.66 -26.02
N TRP A 17 1.27 -26.53 -25.60
CA TRP A 17 0.84 -25.42 -24.78
C TRP A 17 1.50 -25.58 -23.42
N VAL A 18 2.68 -24.98 -23.26
CA VAL A 18 3.19 -24.66 -21.94
C VAL A 18 2.22 -23.62 -21.39
N SER A 19 1.28 -24.07 -20.55
CA SER A 19 0.51 -23.16 -19.71
C SER A 19 1.51 -22.52 -18.74
N THR A 20 2.09 -21.39 -19.13
CA THR A 20 2.66 -20.46 -18.18
C THR A 20 1.49 -19.99 -17.33
N LEU A 21 1.33 -20.58 -16.15
CA LEU A 21 0.59 -19.93 -15.08
C LEU A 21 1.14 -18.50 -14.99
N PRO A 22 0.30 -17.45 -15.02
CA PRO A 22 0.81 -16.11 -14.81
C PRO A 22 1.55 -16.14 -13.47
N ALA A 23 2.81 -15.73 -13.48
CA ALA A 23 3.51 -15.40 -12.25
C ALA A 23 2.55 -14.51 -11.44
N GLU A 24 2.36 -14.79 -10.15
CA GLU A 24 1.59 -13.91 -9.27
C GLU A 24 1.98 -12.47 -9.61
N GLU A 25 1.01 -11.65 -10.04
CA GLU A 25 1.28 -10.26 -10.39
C GLU A 25 1.75 -9.55 -9.11
N GLY A 26 3.07 -9.57 -8.89
CA GLY A 26 3.68 -8.88 -7.78
C GLY A 26 3.50 -7.38 -7.93
N ASN A 27 3.43 -6.66 -6.82
CA ASN A 27 3.37 -5.20 -6.81
C ASN A 27 4.71 -4.52 -7.11
N ALA A 28 5.61 -5.21 -7.80
CA ALA A 28 6.88 -4.67 -8.24
C ALA A 28 6.64 -3.48 -9.18
N ARG A 29 7.35 -2.38 -8.94
CA ARG A 29 7.18 -1.13 -9.69
C ARG A 29 8.52 -0.55 -10.04
N ILE A 30 8.87 -0.66 -11.33
CA ILE A 30 10.07 -0.05 -11.89
C ILE A 30 9.87 1.47 -11.88
N PRO A 31 10.73 2.23 -11.18
CA PRO A 31 10.70 3.69 -11.25
C PRO A 31 10.88 4.15 -12.70
N LYS A 32 10.04 5.08 -13.17
CA LYS A 32 9.98 5.47 -14.58
C LYS A 32 11.17 6.32 -15.03
N PHE A 33 11.80 7.04 -14.09
CA PHE A 33 12.89 7.97 -14.36
C PHE A 33 14.12 7.64 -13.49
N PRO A 34 15.35 7.94 -13.96
CA PRO A 34 16.57 7.68 -13.21
C PRO A 34 16.58 8.31 -11.80
N ASP A 35 16.16 9.57 -11.69
CA ASP A 35 16.10 10.28 -10.40
C ASP A 35 15.09 9.63 -9.43
N ASP A 36 14.00 9.08 -9.96
CA ASP A 36 13.06 8.30 -9.16
C ASP A 36 13.68 6.99 -8.68
N LEU A 37 14.48 6.33 -9.53
CA LEU A 37 15.18 5.10 -9.15
C LEU A 37 16.17 5.37 -8.02
N GLU A 38 17.03 6.39 -8.15
CA GLU A 38 17.98 6.74 -7.10
C GLU A 38 17.26 7.05 -5.78
N ARG A 39 16.19 7.87 -5.84
CA ARG A 39 15.37 8.18 -4.68
C ARG A 39 14.80 6.92 -4.04
N TRP A 40 14.20 6.02 -4.81
CA TRP A 40 13.64 4.77 -4.27
C TRP A 40 14.69 3.85 -3.68
N LEU A 41 15.88 3.73 -4.30
CA LEU A 41 16.98 2.95 -3.73
C LEU A 41 17.46 3.54 -2.39
N SER A 42 17.58 4.88 -2.29
CA SER A 42 17.95 5.55 -1.04
C SER A 42 16.90 5.33 0.06
N ILE A 43 15.61 5.35 -0.28
CA ILE A 43 14.50 5.02 0.61
C ILE A 43 14.59 3.55 1.05
N MET A 44 14.80 2.62 0.13
CA MET A 44 14.95 1.18 0.45
C MET A 44 16.16 0.91 1.35
N LYS A 45 17.28 1.60 1.12
CA LYS A 45 18.46 1.56 1.99
C LYS A 45 18.13 2.04 3.41
N ALA A 46 17.37 3.13 3.55
CA ALA A 46 16.93 3.62 4.85
C ALA A 46 16.05 2.61 5.61
N HIS A 47 15.27 1.79 4.89
CA HIS A 47 14.48 0.69 5.45
C HIS A 47 15.27 -0.62 5.63
N GLY A 48 16.58 -0.63 5.35
CA GLY A 48 17.43 -1.80 5.45
C GLY A 48 17.04 -2.93 4.50
N TYR A 49 16.64 -2.61 3.27
CA TYR A 49 16.35 -3.62 2.24
C TYR A 49 17.62 -4.33 1.78
N SER A 50 17.52 -5.66 1.62
CA SER A 50 18.46 -6.46 0.84
C SER A 50 18.24 -6.26 -0.66
N LYS A 51 19.21 -6.67 -1.50
CA LYS A 51 19.05 -6.64 -2.97
C LYS A 51 17.82 -7.43 -3.43
N LYS A 52 17.56 -8.60 -2.84
CA LYS A 52 16.35 -9.40 -3.09
C LYS A 52 15.06 -8.62 -2.82
N GLU A 53 15.00 -7.88 -1.73
CA GLU A 53 13.80 -7.10 -1.39
C GLU A 53 13.67 -5.84 -2.26
N MET A 54 14.79 -5.22 -2.63
CA MET A 54 14.80 -4.15 -3.63
C MET A 54 14.31 -4.66 -4.99
N SER A 55 14.73 -5.87 -5.39
CA SER A 55 14.25 -6.55 -6.60
C SER A 55 12.73 -6.80 -6.52
N ALA A 56 12.23 -7.32 -5.40
CA ALA A 56 10.79 -7.54 -5.20
C ALA A 56 9.97 -6.23 -5.24
N ALA A 57 10.54 -5.11 -4.78
CA ALA A 57 9.87 -3.81 -4.80
C ALA A 57 9.94 -3.08 -6.15
N THR A 58 11.04 -3.25 -6.88
CA THR A 58 11.30 -2.52 -8.14
C THR A 58 11.02 -3.33 -9.39
N GLY A 59 11.11 -4.66 -9.34
CA GLY A 59 11.12 -5.52 -10.52
C GLY A 59 12.46 -5.58 -11.25
N LEU A 60 13.50 -4.90 -10.76
CA LEU A 60 14.86 -5.01 -11.28
C LEU A 60 15.48 -6.35 -10.89
N ARG A 61 16.43 -6.84 -11.69
CA ARG A 61 17.22 -8.04 -11.32
C ARG A 61 18.22 -7.66 -10.23
N GLU A 62 18.55 -8.61 -9.34
CA GLU A 62 19.47 -8.34 -8.22
C GLU A 62 20.86 -7.90 -8.68
N GLU A 63 21.33 -8.39 -9.83
CA GLU A 63 22.60 -7.96 -10.44
C GLU A 63 22.60 -6.50 -10.91
N ASP A 64 21.44 -5.96 -11.27
CA ASP A 64 21.29 -4.58 -11.75
C ASP A 64 21.15 -3.58 -10.58
N ILE A 65 21.02 -4.08 -9.35
CA ILE A 65 20.89 -3.25 -8.14
C ILE A 65 22.30 -2.94 -7.60
N PRO A 66 22.66 -1.66 -7.41
CA PRO A 66 23.97 -1.28 -6.88
C PRO A 66 24.26 -1.88 -5.50
N SER A 67 25.53 -1.98 -5.13
CA SER A 67 25.89 -2.37 -3.77
C SER A 67 25.49 -1.27 -2.76
N ALA A 68 25.31 -1.65 -1.49
CA ALA A 68 24.76 -0.74 -0.49
C ALA A 68 25.61 0.51 -0.25
N ASP A 69 26.93 0.44 -0.48
CA ASP A 69 27.88 1.55 -0.42
C ASP A 69 27.74 2.52 -1.61
N GLN A 70 27.22 2.06 -2.75
CA GLN A 70 26.98 2.88 -3.95
C GLN A 70 25.61 3.58 -3.92
N ILE A 71 24.67 3.09 -3.12
CA ILE A 71 23.35 3.71 -2.97
C ILE A 71 23.46 4.96 -2.09
N SER A 72 22.95 6.10 -2.56
CA SER A 72 22.94 7.34 -1.80
C SER A 72 22.14 7.21 -0.50
N THR A 73 22.59 7.89 0.56
CA THR A 73 21.86 7.92 1.83
C THR A 73 20.74 8.94 1.74
N PHE A 74 19.52 8.54 2.11
CA PHE A 74 18.42 9.49 2.18
C PHE A 74 18.69 10.57 3.23
N HIS A 75 18.56 11.84 2.84
CA HIS A 75 18.77 12.97 3.72
C HIS A 75 17.47 13.32 4.45
N PHE A 76 17.41 12.99 5.74
CA PHE A 76 16.28 13.38 6.58
C PHE A 76 16.41 14.83 7.03
N PRO A 77 15.31 15.61 7.05
CA PRO A 77 15.30 16.90 7.72
C PRO A 77 15.67 16.75 9.20
N LYS A 78 16.43 17.70 9.73
CA LYS A 78 16.85 17.71 11.15
C LYS A 78 15.69 18.10 12.07
N ASN A 79 15.82 17.75 13.35
CA ASN A 79 14.92 18.14 14.45
C ASN A 79 13.45 17.74 14.23
N ARG A 80 13.21 16.56 13.68
CA ARG A 80 11.87 15.99 13.50
C ARG A 80 11.90 14.48 13.42
N LEU A 81 10.73 13.86 13.57
CA LEU A 81 10.52 12.45 13.27
C LEU A 81 10.86 12.16 11.80
N ARG A 82 11.17 10.92 11.49
CA ARG A 82 11.53 10.50 10.14
C ARG A 82 10.36 9.77 9.52
N THR A 83 9.97 10.21 8.32
CA THR A 83 8.90 9.58 7.53
C THR A 83 9.36 9.35 6.11
N LEU A 84 9.11 8.17 5.57
CA LEU A 84 9.35 7.82 4.17
C LEU A 84 8.19 7.01 3.60
N PRO A 85 7.92 7.09 2.29
CA PRO A 85 7.07 6.13 1.62
C PRO A 85 7.53 4.70 1.91
N TYR A 86 6.59 3.81 2.22
CA TYR A 86 6.90 2.41 2.38
C TYR A 86 7.29 1.82 1.00
N PRO A 87 8.42 1.11 0.83
CA PRO A 87 8.89 0.76 -0.51
C PRO A 87 8.05 -0.28 -1.27
N GLY A 88 7.20 -1.04 -0.57
CA GLY A 88 6.61 -2.26 -1.12
C GLY A 88 7.63 -3.41 -1.14
N GLY A 89 7.34 -4.50 -1.86
CA GLY A 89 8.21 -5.69 -1.94
C GLY A 89 8.35 -6.52 -0.65
N ARG A 90 7.91 -5.96 0.49
CA ARG A 90 7.72 -6.63 1.78
C ARG A 90 6.24 -6.57 2.14
N HIS A 91 5.73 -7.62 2.76
CA HIS A 91 4.41 -7.55 3.38
C HIS A 91 4.50 -6.69 4.67
N PRO A 92 3.69 -5.63 4.84
CA PRO A 92 3.80 -4.70 5.97
C PRO A 92 3.20 -5.26 7.27
N ARG A 93 2.27 -6.22 7.19
CA ARG A 93 1.70 -6.90 8.36
C ARG A 93 2.54 -8.11 8.80
N ILE A 94 2.54 -8.37 10.11
CA ILE A 94 3.16 -9.57 10.72
C ILE A 94 2.22 -10.78 10.62
N GLY A 95 0.91 -10.55 10.82
CA GLY A 95 -0.16 -11.55 10.71
C GLY A 95 -1.32 -11.02 9.86
N PHE A 96 -2.37 -11.82 9.71
CA PHE A 96 -3.54 -11.52 8.86
C PHE A 96 -3.14 -11.11 7.43
N LEU A 97 -2.28 -11.94 6.82
CA LEU A 97 -1.68 -11.70 5.50
C LEU A 97 -2.71 -11.83 4.38
N ASP A 98 -3.61 -12.81 4.47
CA ASP A 98 -4.67 -13.03 3.48
C ASP A 98 -5.66 -11.86 3.41
N GLY A 99 -5.73 -11.06 4.48
CA GLY A 99 -6.52 -9.83 4.52
C GLY A 99 -5.81 -8.62 3.92
N ALA A 100 -4.63 -8.77 3.30
CA ALA A 100 -3.91 -7.72 2.57
C ALA A 100 -2.96 -8.30 1.49
N VAL A 101 -3.48 -9.14 0.61
CA VAL A 101 -2.71 -9.67 -0.52
C VAL A 101 -2.26 -8.52 -1.41
N ASN A 102 -1.02 -8.57 -1.92
CA ASN A 102 -0.48 -7.53 -2.81
C ASN A 102 -0.72 -6.10 -2.26
N PRO A 103 -0.07 -5.72 -1.15
CA PRO A 103 -0.19 -4.39 -0.56
C PRO A 103 0.37 -3.31 -1.49
N GLN A 104 -0.46 -2.32 -1.82
CA GLN A 104 -0.09 -1.16 -2.64
C GLN A 104 0.78 -0.19 -1.84
N ARG A 105 1.81 0.42 -2.44
CA ARG A 105 2.74 1.30 -1.71
C ARG A 105 2.32 2.78 -1.64
N GLU A 106 1.44 3.23 -2.53
CA GLU A 106 1.03 4.63 -2.68
C GLU A 106 0.23 5.20 -1.50
N THR A 107 -0.29 4.35 -0.62
CA THR A 107 -1.02 4.76 0.59
C THR A 107 -0.23 4.48 1.86
N LYS A 108 0.98 3.91 1.73
CA LYS A 108 1.76 3.43 2.87
C LYS A 108 2.94 4.34 3.15
N VAL A 109 3.02 4.82 4.37
CA VAL A 109 4.13 5.63 4.87
C VAL A 109 4.74 4.96 6.10
N SER A 110 6.05 4.84 6.11
CA SER A 110 6.82 4.40 7.27
C SER A 110 7.11 5.60 8.17
N ILE A 111 6.85 5.42 9.46
CA ILE A 111 7.18 6.37 10.53
C ILE A 111 8.24 5.68 11.40
N PHE A 112 9.48 6.16 11.33
CA PHE A 112 10.59 5.56 12.07
C PHE A 112 10.55 5.95 13.54
N LEU A 113 10.93 5.00 14.40
CA LEU A 113 10.89 5.19 15.84
C LEU A 113 11.97 6.19 16.28
N PRO A 114 11.65 7.15 17.17
CA PRO A 114 12.61 8.17 17.58
C PRO A 114 13.79 7.62 18.39
N TRP A 115 13.65 6.44 18.99
CA TRP A 115 14.69 5.76 19.78
C TRP A 115 15.46 4.68 19.01
N ASN A 116 14.97 4.22 17.86
CA ASN A 116 15.70 3.30 16.99
C ASN A 116 15.49 3.67 15.51
N PRO A 117 16.50 4.24 14.84
CA PRO A 117 16.35 4.74 13.48
C PRO A 117 16.20 3.66 12.40
N LYS A 118 16.32 2.37 12.76
CA LYS A 118 16.12 1.24 11.85
C LYS A 118 14.71 0.67 11.92
N ASP A 119 14.01 0.94 13.01
CA ASP A 119 12.69 0.40 13.26
C ASP A 119 11.63 1.44 12.86
N TYR A 120 10.50 0.95 12.38
CA TYR A 120 9.42 1.79 11.88
C TYR A 120 8.07 1.08 11.96
N VAL A 121 7.01 1.88 12.08
CA VAL A 121 5.65 1.41 11.85
C VAL A 121 5.19 1.88 10.47
N VAL A 122 4.27 1.16 9.85
CA VAL A 122 3.70 1.54 8.55
C VAL A 122 2.26 1.98 8.74
N ALA A 123 1.95 3.23 8.41
CA ALA A 123 0.58 3.73 8.33
C ALA A 123 0.05 3.52 6.90
N ASP A 124 -1.13 2.91 6.77
CA ASP A 124 -1.87 2.73 5.51
C ASP A 124 -3.05 3.71 5.49
N ILE A 125 -2.89 4.80 4.74
CA ILE A 125 -3.67 6.03 4.86
C ILE A 125 -4.02 6.60 3.47
N PRO A 126 -5.25 6.37 2.95
CA PRO A 126 -6.25 5.45 3.47
C PRO A 126 -5.97 4.00 3.05
N GLU A 127 -6.31 3.05 3.90
CA GLU A 127 -6.37 1.64 3.52
C GLU A 127 -7.62 1.34 2.70
N ALA A 128 -8.78 1.85 3.13
CA ALA A 128 -10.04 1.63 2.43
C ALA A 128 -10.94 2.86 2.47
N ILE A 129 -11.69 3.07 1.39
CA ILE A 129 -12.76 4.06 1.32
C ILE A 129 -14.04 3.34 0.96
N TRP A 130 -15.03 3.42 1.84
CA TRP A 130 -16.37 2.92 1.61
C TRP A 130 -17.30 4.05 1.23
N TRP A 131 -18.31 3.73 0.45
CA TRP A 131 -19.41 4.64 0.15
C TRP A 131 -20.74 3.88 0.12
N ASN A 132 -21.84 4.63 0.14
CA ASN A 132 -23.14 4.08 -0.18
C ASN A 132 -23.44 4.22 -1.68
N ARG A 133 -24.18 3.27 -2.21
CA ARG A 133 -24.69 3.32 -3.58
C ARG A 133 -26.20 3.45 -3.61
N ASP A 134 -26.68 4.58 -4.10
CA ASP A 134 -28.08 4.75 -4.48
C ASP A 134 -28.22 4.38 -5.97
N SER A 135 -28.46 3.11 -6.28
CA SER A 135 -28.90 2.72 -7.62
C SER A 135 -30.06 1.73 -7.58
N ALA A 136 -31.06 1.98 -8.42
CA ALA A 136 -32.28 1.18 -8.55
C ALA A 136 -32.02 -0.28 -8.98
N GLU A 137 -30.85 -0.56 -9.54
CA GLU A 137 -30.47 -1.86 -10.12
C GLU A 137 -29.90 -2.87 -9.09
N THR A 138 -29.69 -2.48 -7.82
CA THR A 138 -29.07 -3.36 -6.80
C THR A 138 -29.82 -3.48 -5.49
N ALA A 139 -31.15 -3.39 -5.55
CA ALA A 139 -32.02 -3.59 -4.39
C ALA A 139 -31.73 -4.89 -3.59
N ASP A 140 -31.06 -5.89 -4.19
CA ASP A 140 -30.76 -7.18 -3.55
C ASP A 140 -29.54 -7.18 -2.61
N ARG A 141 -28.69 -6.14 -2.63
CA ARG A 141 -27.53 -6.02 -1.72
C ARG A 141 -27.51 -4.63 -1.13
N LYS A 142 -27.87 -4.52 0.16
CA LYS A 142 -27.92 -3.25 0.90
C LYS A 142 -26.61 -2.47 0.80
N GLY A 143 -26.55 -1.57 -0.19
CA GLY A 143 -26.21 -0.17 -0.05
C GLY A 143 -24.76 0.22 0.16
N ARG A 144 -23.82 -0.65 0.58
CA ARG A 144 -22.42 -0.25 0.88
C ARG A 144 -21.39 -1.00 0.03
N GLU A 145 -20.43 -0.27 -0.52
CA GLU A 145 -19.41 -0.80 -1.44
C GLU A 145 -18.04 -0.15 -1.21
N LEU A 146 -16.96 -0.85 -1.58
CA LEU A 146 -15.60 -0.32 -1.56
C LEU A 146 -15.37 0.56 -2.78
N LEU A 147 -15.23 1.87 -2.53
CA LEU A 147 -14.81 2.83 -3.55
C LEU A 147 -13.31 2.71 -3.82
N TYR A 148 -12.51 2.36 -2.80
CA TYR A 148 -11.07 2.12 -2.93
C TYR A 148 -10.57 1.15 -1.86
N LEU A 149 -9.52 0.39 -2.20
CA LEU A 149 -8.81 -0.49 -1.30
C LEU A 149 -7.31 -0.56 -1.66
N ALA A 150 -6.44 -0.47 -0.65
CA ALA A 150 -4.98 -0.38 -0.78
C ALA A 150 -4.25 -1.73 -0.89
N HIS A 151 -4.99 -2.80 -1.19
CA HIS A 151 -4.51 -4.16 -1.36
C HIS A 151 -5.60 -5.01 -2.03
N THR A 152 -5.28 -6.24 -2.38
CA THR A 152 -6.20 -7.22 -2.94
C THR A 152 -6.70 -8.14 -1.84
N HIS A 153 -8.01 -8.25 -1.66
CA HIS A 153 -8.67 -9.34 -0.90
C HIS A 153 -10.19 -9.28 -1.10
N VAL A 154 -10.75 -8.08 -1.24
CA VAL A 154 -12.16 -7.84 -1.56
C VAL A 154 -12.26 -6.95 -2.80
N PRO A 155 -13.07 -7.33 -3.81
CA PRO A 155 -13.23 -6.52 -5.02
C PRO A 155 -13.86 -5.16 -4.73
N THR A 156 -13.18 -4.12 -5.18
CA THR A 156 -13.66 -2.73 -5.24
C THR A 156 -14.72 -2.55 -6.33
N TYR A 157 -15.42 -1.42 -6.29
CA TYR A 157 -16.34 -0.98 -7.34
C TYR A 157 -15.66 -1.03 -8.73
N TRP A 158 -14.41 -0.60 -8.83
CA TRP A 158 -13.67 -0.55 -10.10
C TRP A 158 -13.34 -1.92 -10.65
N GLU A 159 -12.84 -2.82 -9.81
CA GLU A 159 -12.49 -4.18 -10.23
C GLU A 159 -13.72 -4.95 -10.71
N ARG A 160 -14.89 -4.73 -10.08
CA ARG A 160 -16.16 -5.31 -10.55
C ARG A 160 -16.57 -4.82 -11.94
N GLN A 161 -16.13 -3.64 -12.33
CA GLN A 161 -16.32 -3.08 -13.68
C GLN A 161 -15.19 -3.47 -14.64
N GLY A 162 -14.24 -4.31 -14.22
CA GLY A 162 -13.05 -4.65 -15.00
C GLY A 162 -12.06 -3.49 -15.15
N ILE A 163 -12.15 -2.46 -14.30
CA ILE A 163 -11.28 -1.28 -14.35
C ILE A 163 -10.12 -1.50 -13.37
N ARG A 164 -8.90 -1.59 -13.91
CA ARG A 164 -7.65 -1.56 -13.14
C ARG A 164 -7.25 -0.11 -12.88
N LEU A 165 -7.04 0.24 -11.62
CA LEU A 165 -6.51 1.56 -11.26
C LEU A 165 -5.01 1.59 -11.46
N GLU A 166 -4.51 2.64 -12.12
CA GLU A 166 -3.08 2.82 -12.33
C GLU A 166 -2.33 3.03 -11.00
N PRO A 167 -1.12 2.46 -10.85
CA PRO A 167 -0.25 2.75 -9.72
C PRO A 167 0.09 4.24 -9.59
N LEU A 168 0.22 4.70 -8.35
CA LEU A 168 0.71 6.04 -8.02
C LEU A 168 1.97 5.95 -7.17
N GLU A 169 2.62 7.09 -6.95
CA GLU A 169 3.73 7.22 -6.01
C GLU A 169 3.52 8.46 -5.14
N TRP A 170 4.04 8.41 -3.91
CA TRP A 170 4.11 9.58 -3.04
C TRP A 170 5.00 10.67 -3.66
N LYS A 171 4.49 11.89 -3.63
CA LYS A 171 5.21 13.10 -4.02
C LYS A 171 5.87 13.70 -2.78
N LEU A 172 7.14 14.03 -2.89
CA LEU A 172 7.82 14.86 -1.89
C LEU A 172 7.28 16.28 -2.01
N LEU A 173 6.91 16.89 -0.90
CA LEU A 173 6.45 18.28 -0.90
C LEU A 173 7.61 19.23 -1.22
N PRO A 174 7.34 20.43 -1.79
CA PRO A 174 8.38 21.38 -2.19
C PRO A 174 9.29 21.85 -1.05
N ASP A 175 8.77 21.90 0.17
CA ASP A 175 9.52 22.24 1.38
C ASP A 175 10.42 21.09 1.88
N GLN A 176 10.31 19.91 1.26
CA GLN A 176 10.97 18.66 1.63
C GLN A 176 10.65 18.21 3.07
N GLU A 177 9.53 18.69 3.63
CA GLU A 177 9.13 18.43 5.01
C GLU A 177 8.06 17.35 5.15
N GLY A 178 7.50 16.89 4.02
CA GLY A 178 6.42 15.92 4.02
C GLY A 178 6.15 15.27 2.68
N TRP A 179 5.13 14.41 2.68
CA TRP A 179 4.73 13.59 1.55
C TRP A 179 3.26 13.80 1.23
N GLU A 180 2.92 13.77 -0.04
CA GLU A 180 1.55 13.89 -0.51
C GLU A 180 1.23 12.82 -1.56
N MET A 181 0.05 12.23 -1.46
CA MET A 181 -0.54 11.39 -2.48
C MET A 181 -1.94 11.90 -2.77
N GLU A 182 -2.29 11.95 -4.05
CA GLU A 182 -3.63 12.25 -4.51
C GLU A 182 -4.00 11.29 -5.64
N ARG A 183 -5.22 10.73 -5.56
CA ARG A 183 -5.81 9.89 -6.60
C ARG A 183 -7.13 10.49 -7.06
N ARG A 184 -7.27 10.61 -8.38
CA ARG A 184 -8.57 10.81 -9.05
C ARG A 184 -9.09 9.46 -9.54
N LEU A 185 -10.31 9.12 -9.13
CA LEU A 185 -11.01 7.91 -9.52
C LEU A 185 -11.77 8.10 -10.85
N PRO A 186 -12.14 7.02 -11.56
CA PRO A 186 -12.80 7.13 -12.87
C PRO A 186 -14.13 7.90 -12.88
N ASN A 187 -14.88 7.90 -11.77
CA ASN A 187 -16.11 8.70 -11.64
C ASN A 187 -15.86 10.19 -11.30
N GLY A 188 -14.60 10.61 -11.19
CA GLY A 188 -14.24 11.99 -10.88
C GLY A 188 -14.07 12.29 -9.39
N VAL A 189 -14.36 11.35 -8.48
CA VAL A 189 -14.02 11.51 -7.06
C VAL A 189 -12.51 11.59 -6.92
N THR A 190 -12.03 12.58 -6.17
CA THR A 190 -10.61 12.71 -5.83
C THR A 190 -10.45 12.52 -4.33
N TYR A 191 -9.40 11.83 -3.91
CA TYR A 191 -9.00 11.78 -2.51
C TYR A 191 -7.49 11.91 -2.39
N GLY A 192 -7.03 12.35 -1.23
CA GLY A 192 -5.62 12.48 -0.97
C GLY A 192 -5.24 12.38 0.49
N THR A 193 -3.94 12.31 0.72
CA THR A 193 -3.34 12.27 2.04
C THR A 193 -2.04 13.07 2.03
N ARG A 194 -1.87 13.91 3.05
CA ARG A 194 -0.65 14.66 3.32
C ARG A 194 -0.07 14.23 4.65
N VAL A 195 1.24 14.03 4.69
CA VAL A 195 1.99 13.57 5.87
C VAL A 195 3.13 14.53 6.13
N MET A 196 3.11 15.18 7.30
CA MET A 196 4.12 16.15 7.73
C MET A 196 4.84 15.65 8.97
N ALA A 197 6.16 15.48 8.89
CA ALA A 197 6.95 15.15 10.07
C ALA A 197 7.21 16.40 10.92
N LYS A 198 6.89 16.33 12.21
CA LYS A 198 7.19 17.37 13.22
C LYS A 198 8.19 16.83 14.25
N VAL A 199 8.58 17.68 15.20
CA VAL A 199 9.55 17.35 16.27
C VAL A 199 9.16 16.08 17.02
N ASP A 200 7.90 16.00 17.44
CA ASP A 200 7.38 15.04 18.41
C ASP A 200 6.20 14.20 17.87
N ARG A 201 5.76 14.46 16.65
CA ARG A 201 4.60 13.82 16.04
C ARG A 201 4.68 13.80 14.51
N VAL A 202 3.78 13.04 13.89
CA VAL A 202 3.50 13.11 12.47
C VAL A 202 2.09 13.64 12.31
N GLU A 203 1.92 14.74 11.60
CA GLU A 203 0.62 15.30 11.26
C GLU A 203 0.16 14.66 9.95
N MET A 204 -1.07 14.15 9.92
CA MET A 204 -1.66 13.48 8.77
C MET A 204 -3.01 14.12 8.48
N GLU A 205 -3.18 14.56 7.24
CA GLU A 205 -4.42 15.17 6.74
C GLU A 205 -4.94 14.33 5.57
N GLN A 206 -6.25 14.11 5.53
CA GLN A 206 -6.92 13.43 4.43
C GLN A 206 -8.09 14.25 3.93
N TRP A 207 -8.34 14.20 2.63
CA TRP A 207 -9.47 14.86 1.99
C TRP A 207 -10.12 13.95 0.96
N ILE A 208 -11.40 14.19 0.72
CA ILE A 208 -12.17 13.61 -0.38
C ILE A 208 -12.99 14.73 -1.01
N THR A 209 -12.86 14.88 -2.32
CA THR A 209 -13.63 15.82 -3.14
C THR A 209 -14.59 15.04 -4.03
N ASN A 210 -15.88 15.32 -3.90
CA ASN A 210 -16.88 14.72 -4.77
C ASN A 210 -16.87 15.40 -6.14
N GLY A 211 -16.42 14.67 -7.17
CA GLY A 211 -16.50 15.10 -8.57
C GLY A 211 -17.68 14.50 -9.35
N THR A 212 -18.60 13.80 -8.68
CA THR A 212 -19.79 13.20 -9.31
C THR A 212 -20.97 14.18 -9.31
N PRO A 213 -21.99 13.99 -10.19
CA PRO A 213 -23.18 14.83 -10.18
C PRO A 213 -24.11 14.61 -8.97
N GLN A 214 -23.90 13.56 -8.17
CA GLN A 214 -24.78 13.15 -7.08
C GLN A 214 -24.05 13.26 -5.74
N PRO A 215 -24.75 13.52 -4.62
CA PRO A 215 -24.13 13.48 -3.31
C PRO A 215 -23.51 12.11 -3.00
N LEU A 216 -22.26 12.08 -2.53
CA LEU A 216 -21.69 10.87 -1.93
C LEU A 216 -22.23 10.73 -0.51
N THR A 217 -22.81 9.57 -0.20
CA THR A 217 -23.33 9.27 1.14
C THR A 217 -22.60 8.05 1.72
N GLY A 218 -22.67 7.86 3.04
CA GLY A 218 -22.08 6.70 3.71
C GLY A 218 -20.55 6.60 3.62
N LEU A 219 -19.86 7.73 3.39
CA LEU A 219 -18.40 7.76 3.31
C LEU A 219 -17.77 7.32 4.63
N ASN A 220 -16.93 6.29 4.55
CA ASN A 220 -16.14 5.81 5.68
C ASN A 220 -14.72 5.52 5.22
N VAL A 221 -13.76 6.20 5.83
CA VAL A 221 -12.33 5.98 5.59
C VAL A 221 -11.79 5.06 6.67
N GLN A 222 -11.04 4.04 6.26
CA GLN A 222 -10.29 3.18 7.16
C GLN A 222 -8.81 3.47 7.00
N ASN A 223 -8.15 3.71 8.14
CA ASN A 223 -6.72 3.89 8.25
C ASN A 223 -6.17 2.76 9.14
N CYS A 224 -5.01 2.22 8.78
CA CYS A 224 -4.37 1.16 9.55
C CYS A 224 -2.94 1.50 9.94
N VAL A 225 -2.48 0.88 11.02
CA VAL A 225 -1.07 0.93 11.47
C VAL A 225 -0.56 -0.50 11.61
N MET A 226 0.54 -0.79 10.94
CA MET A 226 1.14 -2.12 10.87
C MET A 226 2.52 -2.09 11.52
N LEU A 227 2.74 -3.01 12.46
CA LEU A 227 3.84 -2.93 13.43
C LEU A 227 5.04 -3.81 13.08
N LYS A 228 5.08 -4.45 11.89
CA LYS A 228 6.13 -5.41 11.53
C LYS A 228 7.54 -4.85 11.52
N GLY A 229 7.70 -3.59 11.14
CA GLY A 229 9.00 -2.93 11.14
C GLY A 229 9.48 -2.52 12.53
N ALA A 230 8.72 -2.79 13.60
CA ALA A 230 9.02 -2.40 14.97
C ALA A 230 8.95 -3.63 15.89
N PRO A 231 10.04 -4.42 16.00
CA PRO A 231 10.03 -5.73 16.67
C PRO A 231 9.54 -5.71 18.12
N GLU A 232 9.75 -4.61 18.85
CA GLU A 232 9.27 -4.44 20.23
C GLU A 232 7.74 -4.38 20.36
N PHE A 233 7.02 -4.19 19.24
CA PHE A 233 5.56 -4.22 19.17
C PHE A 233 5.03 -5.44 18.40
N ALA A 234 5.85 -6.50 18.21
CA ALA A 234 5.51 -7.64 17.37
C ALA A 234 4.42 -8.57 17.95
N ALA A 235 3.97 -8.33 19.19
CA ALA A 235 2.91 -9.11 19.82
C ALA A 235 1.63 -9.08 18.97
N GLN A 236 1.23 -10.26 18.48
CA GLN A 236 -0.01 -10.45 17.72
C GLN A 236 -1.20 -10.66 18.68
N SER A 237 -1.41 -9.71 19.59
CA SER A 237 -2.54 -9.74 20.55
C SER A 237 -3.12 -8.33 20.72
N ASN A 238 -4.34 -8.23 21.23
CA ASN A 238 -4.91 -6.94 21.65
C ASN A 238 -4.62 -6.61 23.13
N GLY A 239 -3.90 -7.46 23.86
CA GLY A 239 -3.59 -7.24 25.28
C GLY A 239 -2.67 -6.05 25.54
N ASN A 240 -1.88 -5.64 24.54
CA ASN A 240 -1.02 -4.45 24.60
C ASN A 240 -1.60 -3.24 23.85
N LYS A 241 -2.90 -3.26 23.53
CA LYS A 241 -3.57 -2.22 22.74
C LYS A 241 -4.70 -1.57 23.52
N ILE A 242 -4.88 -0.27 23.30
CA ILE A 242 -5.98 0.53 23.84
C ILE A 242 -6.74 1.15 22.66
N PHE A 243 -8.04 0.89 22.60
CA PHE A 243 -8.94 1.43 21.59
C PHE A 243 -9.97 2.34 22.27
N SER A 244 -9.80 3.66 22.13
CA SER A 244 -10.67 4.67 22.71
C SER A 244 -10.75 5.88 21.78
N PRO A 245 -11.76 5.99 20.89
CA PRO A 245 -11.86 7.06 19.92
C PRO A 245 -11.61 8.46 20.53
N PRO A 246 -10.83 9.33 19.86
CA PRO A 246 -10.25 9.14 18.53
C PRO A 246 -8.96 8.30 18.49
N TYR A 247 -8.50 7.78 19.63
CA TYR A 247 -7.20 7.13 19.79
C TYR A 247 -7.24 5.61 19.58
N ALA A 248 -6.23 5.13 18.88
CA ALA A 248 -5.75 3.75 18.95
C ALA A 248 -4.28 3.77 19.37
N ALA A 249 -3.93 3.01 20.39
CA ALA A 249 -2.59 2.98 20.96
C ALA A 249 -2.10 1.53 21.12
N CYS A 250 -0.81 1.31 20.92
CA CYS A 250 -0.13 0.04 21.15
C CYS A 250 1.15 0.31 21.95
N HIS A 251 1.38 -0.43 23.02
CA HIS A 251 2.60 -0.31 23.81
C HIS A 251 3.54 -1.51 23.64
N ASP A 252 4.82 -1.29 23.90
CA ASP A 252 5.81 -2.36 24.00
C ASP A 252 5.53 -3.26 25.21
N GLU A 253 6.20 -4.41 25.31
CA GLU A 253 5.98 -5.35 26.41
C GLU A 253 6.18 -4.72 27.81
N ALA A 254 7.09 -3.74 27.92
CA ALA A 254 7.36 -3.04 29.17
C ALA A 254 6.39 -1.89 29.49
N GLY A 255 5.49 -1.50 28.57
CA GLY A 255 4.56 -0.38 28.73
C GLY A 255 5.23 1.00 28.71
N LYS A 256 6.48 1.10 28.26
CA LYS A 256 7.30 2.33 28.28
C LYS A 256 7.30 3.08 26.97
N ARG A 257 7.06 2.38 25.85
CA ARG A 257 7.07 2.94 24.50
C ARG A 257 5.72 2.72 23.88
N TRP A 258 5.25 3.73 23.15
CA TRP A 258 3.89 3.77 22.63
C TRP A 258 3.89 4.20 21.17
N VAL A 259 3.07 3.52 20.37
CA VAL A 259 2.62 3.97 19.07
C VAL A 259 1.17 4.41 19.24
N ILE A 260 0.92 5.71 19.08
CA ILE A 260 -0.39 6.30 19.28
C ILE A 260 -0.81 6.99 17.98
N THR A 261 -2.01 6.69 17.52
CA THR A 261 -2.62 7.40 16.38
C THR A 261 -4.00 7.91 16.77
N ALA A 262 -4.35 9.09 16.25
CA ALA A 262 -5.66 9.70 16.41
C ALA A 262 -6.13 10.24 15.05
N TRP A 263 -7.43 10.15 14.82
CA TRP A 263 -8.08 10.67 13.61
C TRP A 263 -9.31 11.47 13.99
N GLU A 264 -9.55 12.58 13.32
CA GLU A 264 -10.75 13.40 13.54
C GLU A 264 -11.40 13.75 12.20
N PRO A 265 -12.70 13.43 12.01
CA PRO A 265 -13.55 12.64 12.91
C PRO A 265 -13.16 11.16 12.96
N CYS A 266 -13.38 10.48 14.10
CA CYS A 266 -13.21 9.03 14.25
C CYS A 266 -14.53 8.38 14.67
N GLN A 267 -15.04 7.44 13.86
CA GLN A 267 -16.25 6.69 14.19
C GLN A 267 -15.97 5.50 15.11
N ARG A 268 -14.87 4.78 14.90
CA ARG A 268 -14.47 3.64 15.72
C ARG A 268 -12.96 3.39 15.62
N THR A 269 -12.41 2.79 16.67
CA THR A 269 -11.07 2.20 16.69
C THR A 269 -11.20 0.69 16.98
N TRP A 270 -10.32 -0.13 16.40
CA TRP A 270 -10.38 -1.58 16.52
C TRP A 270 -9.03 -2.22 16.13
N GLY A 271 -8.85 -3.50 16.46
CA GLY A 271 -7.72 -4.32 16.02
C GLY A 271 -8.20 -5.71 15.60
N ASN A 272 -7.39 -6.41 14.81
CA ASN A 272 -7.70 -7.79 14.43
C ASN A 272 -7.74 -8.68 15.68
N GLU A 273 -8.62 -9.68 15.68
CA GLU A 273 -8.56 -10.75 16.66
C GLU A 273 -7.30 -11.61 16.42
N ALA A 274 -6.78 -12.18 17.50
CA ALA A 274 -5.58 -13.03 17.49
C ALA A 274 -5.94 -14.46 17.07
#